data_AF-A0A519SLW5-F1
#
_entry.id   AF-A0A519SLW5-F1
#
_cell.length_a   1.000
_cell.length_b   1.000
_cell.length_c   1.000
_cell.angle_alpha   90.00
_cell.angle_beta   90.00
_cell.angle_gamma   90.00
#
_symmetry.space_group_name_H-M   'P 1'
#
loop_
_entity.id
_entity.type
_entity.pdbx_description
1 polymer ?
#
loop_
_entity_poly.entity_id
_entity_poly.type
_entity_poly.pdbx_seq_one_letter_code
_entity_poly.pdbx_strand_id
1 'polypeptide(L)'
;TRQLYLHLAGPELTLVVLGAKLEFCNVFAISTPEDAVYYTILVMQELGLNPDQDTVAVWGDLTSESAIFTLLRTYVRHLRFGSRPFGLQYSYRLNALAECRHFELFSLAFCA
;
A
#
# COMPACT_ATOMS: atom_id res chain seq x y z
N THR A 1 -9.11 14.33 -3.00
CA THR A 1 -8.81 13.34 -4.05
C THR A 1 -8.79 11.96 -3.41
N ARG A 2 -9.31 10.94 -4.11
CA ARG A 2 -9.27 9.55 -3.61
C ARG A 2 -7.84 9.03 -3.66
N GLN A 3 -7.45 8.24 -2.67
CA GLN A 3 -6.14 7.60 -2.63
C GLN A 3 -6.34 6.11 -2.37
N LEU A 4 -5.61 5.30 -3.13
CA LEU A 4 -5.57 3.85 -2.94
C LEU A 4 -4.29 3.48 -2.19
N TYR A 5 -4.45 2.73 -1.13
CA TYR A 5 -3.39 2.24 -0.27
C TYR A 5 -3.34 0.71 -0.31
N LEU A 6 -2.14 0.19 -0.50
CA LEU A 6 -1.83 -1.23 -0.48
C LEU A 6 -0.97 -1.51 0.74
N HIS A 7 -1.31 -2.54 1.50
CA HIS A 7 -0.45 -3.07 2.54
C HIS A 7 -0.26 -4.57 2.32
N LEU A 8 0.99 -5.02 2.26
CA LEU A 8 1.33 -6.43 2.11
C LEU A 8 1.93 -7.00 3.40
N ALA A 9 1.29 -8.02 3.95
CA ALA A 9 1.78 -8.78 5.10
C ALA A 9 1.73 -10.28 4.78
N GLY A 10 2.87 -10.89 4.46
CA GLY A 10 2.91 -12.29 4.02
C GLY A 10 2.04 -12.53 2.78
N PRO A 11 1.12 -13.51 2.79
CA PRO A 11 0.20 -13.78 1.67
C PRO A 11 -1.05 -12.89 1.68
N GLU A 12 -1.15 -11.90 2.56
CA GLU A 12 -2.33 -11.04 2.67
C GLU A 12 -2.06 -9.66 2.07
N LEU A 13 -2.90 -9.28 1.11
CA LEU A 13 -2.92 -7.94 0.51
C LEU A 13 -4.14 -7.18 1.02
N THR A 14 -3.92 -6.14 1.79
CA THR A 14 -4.95 -5.20 2.23
C THR A 14 -5.04 -4.04 1.25
N LEU A 15 -6.24 -3.77 0.75
CA LEU A 15 -6.55 -2.64 -0.13
C LEU A 15 -7.49 -1.68 0.59
N VAL A 16 -7.10 -0.41 0.67
CA VAL A 16 -7.88 0.66 1.30
C VAL A 16 -8.04 1.81 0.33
N VAL A 17 -9.29 2.23 0.07
CA VAL A 17 -9.57 3.46 -0.67
C VAL A 17 -10.13 4.50 0.27
N LEU A 18 -9.41 5.62 0.37
CA LEU A 18 -9.76 6.74 1.23
C LEU A 18 -10.03 7.98 0.39
N GLY A 19 -11.24 8.52 0.51
CA GLY A 19 -11.63 9.82 0.00
C GLY A 19 -11.85 10.80 1.15
N ALA A 20 -13.00 11.47 1.15
CA ALA A 20 -13.43 12.25 2.31
C ALA A 20 -13.80 11.37 3.52
N LYS A 21 -14.12 10.10 3.26
CA LYS A 21 -14.38 9.05 4.23
C LYS A 21 -13.73 7.76 3.73
N LEU A 22 -13.71 6.74 4.57
CA LEU A 22 -13.35 5.39 4.14
C LEU A 22 -14.38 4.91 3.12
N GLU A 23 -13.93 4.66 1.89
CA GLU A 23 -14.79 4.21 0.79
C GLU A 23 -14.69 2.69 0.59
N PHE A 24 -13.50 2.12 0.81
CA PHE A 24 -13.27 0.68 0.70
C PHE A 24 -12.15 0.24 1.65
N CYS A 25 -12.32 -0.95 2.25
CA CYS A 25 -11.29 -1.63 3.02
C CYS A 25 -11.55 -3.14 2.90
N ASN A 26 -10.63 -3.88 2.30
CA ASN A 26 -10.74 -5.33 2.22
C ASN A 26 -9.37 -6.00 2.19
N VAL A 27 -9.33 -7.26 2.60
CA VAL A 27 -8.14 -8.10 2.59
C VAL A 27 -8.33 -9.25 1.61
N PHE A 28 -7.33 -9.46 0.77
CA PHE A 28 -7.28 -10.51 -0.23
C PHE A 28 -6.11 -11.45 0.06
N ALA A 29 -6.36 -12.75 0.04
CA ALA A 29 -5.28 -13.72 0.03
C ALA A 29 -4.68 -13.78 -1.38
N ILE A 30 -3.37 -13.58 -1.48
CA ILE A 30 -2.59 -13.67 -2.72
C ILE A 30 -1.62 -14.84 -2.65
N SER A 31 -1.47 -15.57 -3.75
CA SER A 31 -0.47 -16.63 -3.88
C SER A 31 0.62 -16.28 -4.88
N THR A 32 0.31 -15.38 -5.83
CA THR A 32 1.20 -14.97 -6.90
C THR A 32 1.28 -13.44 -7.01
N PRO A 33 2.35 -12.88 -7.61
CA PRO A 33 2.42 -11.46 -7.91
C PRO A 33 1.29 -10.96 -8.82
N GLU A 34 0.82 -11.83 -9.72
CA GLU A 34 -0.28 -11.56 -10.64
C GLU A 34 -1.60 -11.33 -9.88
N ASP A 35 -1.86 -12.08 -8.80
CA ASP A 35 -3.04 -11.89 -7.95
C ASP A 35 -3.08 -10.49 -7.34
N ALA A 36 -1.91 -9.98 -6.90
CA ALA A 36 -1.83 -8.64 -6.31
C ALA A 36 -2.20 -7.55 -7.32
N VAL A 37 -1.74 -7.68 -8.57
CA VAL A 37 -2.12 -6.76 -9.65
C VAL A 37 -3.60 -6.92 -9.99
N TYR A 38 -4.09 -8.14 -10.11
CA TYR A 38 -5.48 -8.42 -10.42
C TYR A 38 -6.42 -7.74 -9.43
N TYR A 39 -6.23 -7.96 -8.12
CA TYR A 39 -7.08 -7.35 -7.10
C TYR A 39 -6.94 -5.83 -7.07
N THR A 40 -5.74 -5.30 -7.28
CA THR A 40 -5.53 -3.84 -7.35
C THR A 40 -6.32 -3.22 -8.49
N ILE A 41 -6.20 -3.76 -9.70
CA ILE A 41 -6.91 -3.25 -10.89
C ILE A 41 -8.42 -3.46 -10.76
N LEU A 42 -8.85 -4.60 -10.22
CA LEU A 42 -10.26 -4.87 -9.93
C LEU A 42 -10.86 -3.78 -9.03
N VAL A 43 -10.22 -3.49 -7.90
CA VAL A 43 -10.69 -2.45 -6.97
C VAL A 43 -10.66 -1.07 -7.60
N MET A 44 -9.65 -0.76 -8.42
CA MET A 44 -9.60 0.50 -9.16
C MET A 44 -10.78 0.63 -10.13
N GLN A 45 -11.10 -0.42 -10.89
CA GLN A 45 -12.22 -0.42 -11.83
C GLN A 45 -13.58 -0.28 -11.13
N GLU A 46 -13.82 -1.06 -10.07
CA GLU A 46 -15.06 -1.03 -9.29
C GLU A 46 -15.35 0.35 -8.67
N LEU A 47 -14.30 1.09 -8.31
CA LEU A 47 -14.42 2.42 -7.68
C LEU A 47 -14.22 3.58 -8.68
N GLY A 48 -14.04 3.26 -9.97
CA GLY A 48 -13.82 4.26 -11.03
C GLY A 48 -12.51 5.05 -10.89
N LEU A 49 -11.48 4.45 -10.28
CA LEU A 49 -10.13 4.99 -10.22
C LEU A 49 -9.39 4.71 -11.53
N ASN A 50 -8.55 5.64 -11.94
CA ASN A 50 -7.77 5.56 -13.16
C ASN A 50 -6.32 5.13 -12.86
N PRO A 51 -5.86 3.96 -13.34
CA PRO A 51 -4.50 3.46 -13.11
C PRO A 51 -3.39 4.36 -13.67
N ASP A 52 -3.70 5.20 -14.66
CA ASP A 52 -2.74 6.12 -15.28
C ASP A 52 -2.65 7.48 -14.56
N GLN A 53 -3.64 7.84 -13.74
CA GLN A 53 -3.74 9.17 -13.12
C GLN A 53 -3.73 9.13 -11.59
N ASP A 54 -4.39 8.14 -11.00
CA ASP A 54 -4.53 8.05 -9.55
C ASP A 54 -3.29 7.46 -8.89
N THR A 55 -2.93 8.04 -7.74
CA THR A 55 -1.75 7.61 -6.99
C THR A 55 -2.09 6.43 -6.11
N VAL A 56 -1.20 5.45 -6.12
CA VAL A 56 -1.27 4.25 -5.30
C VAL A 56 -0.07 4.23 -4.37
N ALA A 57 -0.31 4.21 -3.07
CA ALA A 57 0.76 4.15 -2.07
C ALA A 57 0.84 2.76 -1.43
N VAL A 58 2.06 2.29 -1.21
CA VAL A 58 2.36 0.90 -0.88
C VAL A 58 3.17 0.82 0.41
N TRP A 59 2.69 0.00 1.36
CA TRP A 59 3.37 -0.35 2.62
C TRP A 59 3.53 -1.87 2.75
N GLY A 60 4.30 -2.30 3.74
CA GLY A 60 4.47 -3.70 4.12
C GLY A 60 5.76 -4.31 3.58
N ASP A 61 5.77 -5.62 3.42
CA ASP A 61 6.94 -6.41 3.01
C ASP A 61 7.21 -6.34 1.49
N LEU A 62 7.22 -5.12 0.96
CA LEU A 62 7.50 -4.82 -0.45
C LEU A 62 8.81 -4.05 -0.54
N THR A 63 9.80 -4.65 -1.21
CA THR A 63 11.00 -3.96 -1.69
C THR A 63 10.79 -3.52 -3.13
N SER A 64 11.54 -2.52 -3.59
CA SER A 64 11.54 -2.08 -4.99
C SER A 64 11.93 -3.18 -5.98
N GLU A 65 12.59 -4.24 -5.50
CA GLU A 65 13.03 -5.41 -6.25
C GLU A 65 11.98 -6.55 -6.23
N SER A 66 10.89 -6.38 -5.48
CA SER A 66 9.82 -7.38 -5.45
C SER A 66 9.17 -7.52 -6.82
N ALA A 67 8.91 -8.76 -7.22
CA ALA A 67 8.16 -9.08 -8.44
C ALA A 67 6.79 -8.38 -8.42
N ILE A 68 6.15 -8.28 -7.25
CA ILE A 68 4.86 -7.60 -7.07
C ILE A 68 4.98 -6.11 -7.41
N PHE A 69 5.99 -5.43 -6.86
CA PHE A 69 6.17 -3.98 -7.10
C PHE A 69 6.51 -3.71 -8.57
N THR A 70 7.37 -4.53 -9.16
CA THR A 70 7.75 -4.43 -10.57
C THR A 70 6.54 -4.62 -11.47
N LEU A 71 5.71 -5.63 -11.20
CA LEU A 71 4.51 -5.91 -11.98
C LEU A 71 3.44 -4.83 -11.77
N LEU A 72 3.18 -4.38 -10.54
CA LEU A 72 2.25 -3.27 -10.29
C LEU A 72 2.64 -2.00 -11.06
N ARG A 73 3.94 -1.71 -11.18
CA ARG A 73 4.44 -0.54 -11.91
C ARG A 73 4.21 -0.61 -13.43
N THR A 74 3.97 -1.80 -14.00
CA THR A 74 3.62 -1.91 -15.44
C THR A 74 2.17 -1.53 -15.69
N TYR A 75 1.30 -1.59 -14.68
CA TYR A 75 -0.13 -1.27 -14.81
C TYR A 75 -0.53 0.04 -14.15
N VAL A 76 0.11 0.42 -13.04
CA VAL A 76 -0.19 1.63 -12.27
C VAL A 76 0.94 2.64 -12.45
N ARG A 77 0.62 3.79 -13.06
CA ARG A 77 1.62 4.78 -13.43
C ARG A 77 2.20 5.52 -12.22
N HIS A 78 1.36 5.80 -11.23
CA HIS A 78 1.71 6.61 -10.07
C HIS A 78 1.80 5.77 -8.79
N LEU A 79 2.72 4.80 -8.79
CA LEU A 79 3.03 3.96 -7.63
C LEU A 79 4.10 4.62 -6.74
N ARG A 80 3.85 4.70 -5.42
CA ARG A 80 4.79 5.27 -4.45
C ARG A 80 4.92 4.39 -3.20
N PHE A 81 6.10 4.38 -2.60
CA PHE A 81 6.25 3.80 -1.26
C PHE A 81 5.70 4.74 -0.21
N GLY A 82 4.98 4.16 0.75
CA GLY A 82 4.52 4.84 1.93
C GLY A 82 5.64 5.24 2.86
N SER A 83 5.46 6.36 3.56
CA SER A 83 6.36 6.83 4.61
C SER A 83 5.92 6.33 5.98
N ARG A 84 6.81 6.49 6.97
CA ARG A 84 6.46 6.21 8.38
C ARG A 84 5.42 7.20 8.89
N PRO A 85 4.61 6.81 9.89
CA PRO A 85 3.71 7.74 10.57
C PRO A 85 4.47 8.97 11.07
N PHE A 86 3.94 10.16 10.77
CA PHE A 86 4.53 11.40 11.26
C PHE A 86 4.14 11.63 12.73
N GLY A 87 4.94 12.40 13.47
CA GLY A 87 4.63 12.76 14.87
C GLY A 87 5.18 11.82 15.94
N LEU A 88 5.96 10.81 15.55
CA LEU A 88 6.73 9.97 16.45
C LEU A 88 8.22 10.32 16.38
N GLN A 89 8.92 10.22 17.51
CA GLN A 89 10.38 10.30 17.55
C GLN A 89 10.99 8.92 17.34
N TYR A 90 11.68 8.75 16.22
CA TYR A 90 12.36 7.50 15.87
C TYR A 90 13.84 7.58 16.20
N SER A 91 14.39 6.51 16.79
CA SER A 91 15.85 6.38 16.96
C SER A 91 16.54 6.30 15.60
N TYR A 92 17.70 6.95 15.46
CA TYR A 92 18.51 6.94 14.23
C TYR A 92 18.84 5.53 13.73
N ARG A 93 18.90 4.53 14.63
CA ARG A 93 19.13 3.12 14.28
C ARG A 93 18.04 2.57 13.36
N LEU A 94 16.82 3.11 13.45
CA LEU A 94 15.69 2.71 12.62
C LEU A 94 15.80 3.28 11.21
N ASN A 95 16.66 4.26 10.92
CA ASN A 95 16.84 4.78 9.56
C ASN A 95 17.42 3.72 8.61
N ALA A 96 18.03 2.65 9.13
CA ALA A 96 18.48 1.52 8.33
C ALA A 96 17.34 0.65 7.77
N LEU A 97 16.12 0.79 8.29
CA LEU A 97 14.94 0.05 7.83
C LEU A 97 14.15 0.88 6.80
N ALA A 98 13.57 0.22 5.80
CA ALA A 98 12.69 0.88 4.84
C ALA A 98 11.48 1.53 5.54
N GLU A 99 11.09 2.73 5.09
CA GLU A 99 10.00 3.49 5.72
C GLU A 99 8.62 2.86 5.55
N CYS A 100 8.42 2.11 4.47
CA CYS A 100 7.18 1.40 4.17
C CYS A 100 6.92 0.22 5.11
N ARG A 101 7.92 -0.23 5.88
CA ARG A 101 7.82 -1.37 6.80
C ARG A 101 7.33 -0.94 8.18
N HIS A 102 6.72 -1.90 8.88
CA HIS A 102 6.24 -1.74 10.27
C HIS A 102 5.27 -0.57 10.47
N PHE A 103 4.56 -0.18 9.42
CA PHE A 103 3.55 0.87 9.49
C PHE A 103 2.52 0.57 10.58
N GLU A 104 2.06 -0.68 10.66
CA GLU A 104 1.07 -1.12 11.65
C GLU A 104 1.55 -0.93 13.09
N LEU A 105 2.79 -1.38 13.38
CA LEU A 105 3.39 -1.28 14.71
C LEU A 105 3.48 0.18 15.18
N PHE A 106 3.91 1.09 14.31
CA PHE A 106 4.04 2.50 14.67
C PHE A 106 2.70 3.21 14.73
N SER A 107 1.71 2.76 13.97
CA SER A 107 0.38 3.38 13.95
C SER A 107 -0.42 3.14 15.23
N LEU A 108 -0.07 2.11 16.02
CA LEU A 108 -0.68 1.84 17.32
C LEU A 108 -0.65 3.04 18.27
N ALA A 109 0.37 3.89 18.19
CA ALA A 109 0.48 5.07 19.05
C ALA A 109 -0.59 6.15 18.77
N PHE A 110 -1.31 6.07 17.65
CA PHE A 110 -2.35 7.01 17.25
C PHE A 110 -3.77 6.48 17.44
N CYS A 111 -3.92 5.20 17.79
CA CYS A 111 -5.21 4.57 18.08
C CYS A 111 -5.50 4.70 19.58
N ALA A 112 -5.88 5.90 20.03
CA ALA A 112 -6.30 6.18 21.41
C ALA A 112 -7.82 6.34 21.51
#